data_AF-A0A5C6DAA9-F1
#
_entry.id   AF-A0A5C6DAA9-F1
#
_cell.length_a   1.000
_cell.length_b   1.000
_cell.length_c   1.000
_cell.angle_alpha   90.00
_cell.angle_beta   90.00
_cell.angle_gamma   90.00
#
_symmetry.space_group_name_H-M   'P 1'
#
loop_
_entity.id
_entity.type
_entity.pdbx_description
1 polymer ?
#
loop_
_entity_poly.entity_id
_entity_poly.type
_entity_poly.pdbx_seq_one_letter_code
_entity_poly.pdbx_strand_id
1 'polypeptide(L)'
;MKNSLDRVLRNNRSPVDPLGYRDAAYPEEEARAVVRLAFVEMMGRDPELDESEHWIGWLRETRSNGDTLRRCLMTTSEFIGRHGYVNPLHFHTWRNSRWLKNILATCSEAQSQGIDWPNARQWNEELIRALKNEHDVQTVAELPNQ
;
A
#
# COMPACT_ATOMS: atom_id res chain seq x y z
N MET A 1 10.03 -9.88 -22.79
CA MET A 1 10.43 -9.73 -21.38
C MET A 1 11.80 -10.40 -21.18
N LYS A 2 12.87 -9.63 -20.98
CA LYS A 2 14.18 -10.19 -20.57
C LYS A 2 14.22 -10.18 -19.03
N ASN A 3 14.13 -11.38 -18.45
CA ASN A 3 14.39 -11.84 -17.09
C ASN A 3 14.41 -10.80 -15.96
N SER A 4 13.33 -10.79 -15.15
CA SER A 4 13.25 -10.06 -13.88
C SER A 4 14.39 -10.42 -12.90
N LEU A 5 14.88 -11.65 -12.93
CA LEU A 5 15.98 -12.15 -12.10
C LEU A 5 17.31 -11.44 -12.39
N ASP A 6 17.65 -11.21 -13.66
CA ASP A 6 18.89 -10.48 -14.02
C ASP A 6 18.84 -9.02 -13.54
N ARG A 7 17.64 -8.42 -13.51
CA ARG A 7 17.41 -7.08 -12.96
C ARG A 7 17.58 -7.05 -11.44
N VAL A 8 17.03 -8.03 -10.73
CA VAL A 8 17.20 -8.19 -9.27
C VAL A 8 18.69 -8.35 -8.91
N LEU A 9 19.42 -9.17 -9.67
CA LEU A 9 20.86 -9.38 -9.46
C LEU A 9 21.70 -8.14 -9.76
N ARG A 10 21.36 -7.34 -10.78
CA ARG A 10 22.04 -6.08 -11.11
C ARG A 10 21.76 -4.98 -10.09
N ASN A 11 20.51 -4.86 -9.64
CA ASN A 11 20.13 -3.89 -8.62
C ASN A 11 20.85 -4.18 -7.29
N ASN A 12 21.28 -5.44 -7.05
CA ASN A 12 22.07 -5.81 -5.88
C ASN A 12 23.45 -5.12 -5.79
N ARG A 13 23.86 -4.37 -6.82
CA ARG A 13 25.09 -3.57 -6.86
C ARG A 13 24.86 -2.05 -6.86
N SER A 14 23.61 -1.59 -6.92
CA SER A 14 23.30 -0.16 -6.88
C SER A 14 23.58 0.45 -5.50
N PRO A 15 23.92 1.74 -5.43
CA PRO A 15 24.09 2.47 -4.16
C PRO A 15 22.86 2.33 -3.27
N VAL A 16 23.08 2.34 -1.96
CA VAL A 16 22.02 2.30 -0.96
C VAL A 16 21.81 3.67 -0.34
N ASP A 17 20.55 4.01 -0.05
CA ASP A 17 20.19 5.19 0.73
C ASP A 17 20.52 5.00 2.23
N PRO A 18 20.40 6.05 3.08
CA PRO A 18 20.66 5.94 4.51
C PRO A 18 19.78 4.92 5.27
N LEU A 19 18.72 4.42 4.64
CA LEU A 19 17.80 3.43 5.18
C LEU A 19 18.08 2.02 4.59
N GLY A 20 19.08 1.87 3.72
CA GLY A 20 19.50 0.59 3.13
C GLY A 20 18.78 0.20 1.83
N TYR A 21 17.94 1.07 1.26
CA TYR A 21 17.22 0.79 0.01
C TYR A 21 18.05 1.16 -1.21
N ARG A 22 17.87 0.39 -2.28
CA ARG A 22 18.70 0.48 -3.50
C ARG A 22 18.17 1.56 -4.44
N ASP A 23 19.09 2.40 -4.91
CA ASP A 23 18.86 3.54 -5.80
C ASP A 23 18.60 3.10 -7.26
N ALA A 24 17.46 2.43 -7.50
CA ALA A 24 17.04 2.01 -8.83
C ALA A 24 15.67 2.61 -9.17
N ALA A 25 15.61 3.38 -10.26
CA ALA A 25 14.36 3.95 -10.73
C ALA A 25 13.38 2.85 -11.16
N TYR A 26 12.12 3.00 -10.75
CA TYR A 26 11.03 2.17 -11.24
C TYR A 26 10.81 2.42 -12.74
N PRO A 27 10.64 1.37 -13.56
CA PRO A 27 10.02 1.51 -14.88
C PRO A 27 8.62 2.12 -14.76
N GLU A 28 8.14 2.74 -15.84
CA GLU A 28 6.87 3.48 -15.82
C GLU A 28 5.69 2.67 -15.29
N GLU A 29 5.46 1.47 -15.81
CA GLU A 29 4.38 0.58 -15.36
C GLU A 29 4.51 0.19 -13.89
N GLU A 30 5.74 0.00 -13.42
CA GLU A 30 6.01 -0.34 -12.03
C GLU A 30 5.79 0.87 -11.11
N ALA A 31 6.19 2.06 -11.54
CA ALA A 31 5.92 3.31 -10.83
C ALA A 31 4.40 3.54 -10.70
N ARG A 32 3.64 3.35 -11.77
CA ARG A 32 2.16 3.41 -11.76
C ARG A 32 1.57 2.43 -10.75
N ALA A 33 2.04 1.17 -10.76
CA ALA A 33 1.57 0.16 -9.82
C ALA A 33 1.94 0.48 -8.35
N VAL A 34 3.15 0.98 -8.11
CA VAL A 34 3.64 1.38 -6.77
C VAL A 34 2.83 2.54 -6.22
N VAL A 35 2.58 3.59 -7.03
CA VAL A 35 1.78 4.75 -6.62
C VAL A 35 0.35 4.33 -6.35
N ARG A 36 -0.27 3.58 -7.28
CA ARG A 36 -1.63 3.08 -7.09
C ARG A 36 -1.77 2.28 -5.79
N LEU A 37 -0.87 1.32 -5.55
CA LEU A 37 -0.92 0.50 -4.34
C LEU A 37 -0.69 1.32 -3.08
N ALA A 38 0.20 2.32 -3.10
CA ALA A 38 0.40 3.22 -1.97
C ALA A 38 -0.88 3.98 -1.62
N PHE A 39 -1.58 4.55 -2.61
CA PHE A 39 -2.87 5.22 -2.36
C PHE A 39 -3.95 4.29 -1.84
N VAL A 40 -4.07 3.10 -2.43
CA VAL A 40 -5.06 2.11 -1.97
C VAL A 40 -4.78 1.68 -0.52
N GLU A 41 -3.51 1.50 -0.19
CA GLU A 41 -3.10 1.03 1.12
C GLU A 41 -3.22 2.11 2.21
N MET A 42 -2.79 3.33 1.88
CA MET A 42 -2.70 4.45 2.82
C MET A 42 -4.00 5.25 2.91
N MET A 43 -4.74 5.38 1.80
CA MET A 43 -5.95 6.20 1.69
C MET A 43 -7.21 5.39 1.36
N GLY A 44 -7.09 4.08 1.06
CA GLY A 44 -8.25 3.25 0.69
C GLY A 44 -8.95 3.68 -0.61
N ARG A 45 -8.26 4.39 -1.50
CA ARG A 45 -8.77 4.77 -2.84
C ARG A 45 -7.66 4.68 -3.88
N ASP A 46 -8.03 4.67 -5.15
CA ASP A 46 -7.06 4.89 -6.22
C ASP A 46 -6.66 6.39 -6.23
N PRO A 47 -5.44 6.74 -6.69
CA PRO A 47 -5.04 8.13 -6.85
C PRO A 47 -5.84 8.79 -7.98
N GLU A 48 -6.07 10.09 -7.86
CA GLU A 48 -6.53 10.92 -8.97
C GLU A 48 -5.43 11.04 -10.04
N LEU A 49 -5.78 11.52 -11.24
CA LEU A 49 -4.85 11.54 -12.37
C LEU A 49 -3.63 12.44 -12.09
N ASP A 50 -3.88 13.62 -11.55
CA ASP A 50 -2.85 14.60 -11.17
C ASP A 50 -2.00 14.11 -10.00
N GLU A 51 -2.59 13.49 -8.98
CA GLU A 51 -1.87 12.84 -7.88
C GLU A 51 -0.96 11.72 -8.41
N SER A 52 -1.49 10.89 -9.31
CA SER A 52 -0.75 9.80 -9.92
C SER A 52 0.44 10.32 -10.72
N GLU A 53 0.24 11.31 -11.60
CA GLU A 53 1.30 11.92 -12.39
C GLU A 53 2.35 12.60 -11.50
N HIS A 54 1.92 13.33 -10.47
CA HIS A 54 2.80 13.97 -9.50
C HIS A 54 3.72 12.96 -8.81
N TRP A 55 3.14 11.91 -8.21
CA TRP A 55 3.91 10.93 -7.44
C TRP A 55 4.78 10.02 -8.31
N ILE A 56 4.37 9.74 -9.55
CA ILE A 56 5.22 9.05 -10.53
C ILE A 56 6.42 9.92 -10.90
N GLY A 57 6.20 11.20 -11.17
CA GLY A 57 7.28 12.17 -11.41
C GLY A 57 8.25 12.23 -10.24
N TRP A 58 7.71 12.41 -9.04
CA TRP A 58 8.50 12.47 -7.80
C TRP A 58 9.32 11.20 -7.55
N LEU A 59 8.76 10.00 -7.72
CA LEU A 59 9.49 8.73 -7.57
C LEU A 59 10.66 8.62 -8.55
N ARG A 60 10.48 9.10 -9.78
CA ARG A 60 11.52 9.05 -10.83
C ARG A 60 12.64 10.05 -10.59
N GLU A 61 12.28 11.25 -10.16
CA GLU A 61 13.23 12.33 -9.89
C GLU A 61 14.06 12.08 -8.64
N THR A 62 13.40 11.70 -7.54
CA THR A 62 14.06 11.48 -6.25
C THR A 62 14.69 10.09 -6.13
N ARG A 63 14.31 9.16 -7.01
CA ARG A 63 14.66 7.73 -6.92
C ARG A 63 14.29 7.09 -5.58
N SER A 64 13.30 7.67 -4.92
CA SER A 64 12.78 7.16 -3.66
C SER A 64 12.07 5.82 -3.85
N ASN A 65 12.03 5.03 -2.78
CA ASN A 65 11.28 3.77 -2.76
C ASN A 65 9.79 4.00 -2.39
N GLY A 66 8.97 2.96 -2.60
CA GLY A 66 7.55 2.98 -2.27
C GLY A 66 7.23 3.15 -0.78
N ASP A 67 8.14 2.82 0.14
CA ASP A 67 7.94 3.05 1.59
C ASP A 67 8.08 4.54 1.93
N THR A 68 8.98 5.25 1.26
CA THR A 68 9.16 6.69 1.41
C THR A 68 7.92 7.43 0.92
N LEU A 69 7.38 7.04 -0.24
CA LEU A 69 6.09 7.54 -0.72
C LEU A 69 4.99 7.36 0.33
N ARG A 70 4.85 6.16 0.90
CA ARG A 70 3.84 5.90 1.94
C ARG A 70 4.03 6.77 3.17
N ARG A 71 5.27 6.97 3.63
CA ARG A 71 5.57 7.88 4.75
C ARG A 71 5.18 9.32 4.42
N CYS A 72 5.40 9.78 3.18
CA CYS A 72 4.91 11.09 2.75
C CYS A 72 3.37 11.15 2.80
N LEU A 73 2.68 10.12 2.30
CA LEU A 73 1.22 10.04 2.37
C LEU A 73 0.70 10.07 3.82
N MET A 74 1.40 9.45 4.78
CA MET A 74 1.03 9.48 6.22
C MET A 74 0.99 10.90 6.81
N THR A 75 1.69 11.85 6.20
CA THR A 75 1.75 13.24 6.68
C THR A 75 0.68 14.14 6.07
N THR A 76 -0.08 13.65 5.10
CA THR A 76 -1.14 14.41 4.46
C THR A 76 -2.36 14.56 5.37
N SER A 77 -3.12 15.64 5.17
CA SER A 77 -4.37 15.88 5.90
C SER A 77 -5.42 14.79 5.64
N GLU A 78 -5.45 14.22 4.45
CA GLU A 78 -6.36 13.11 4.12
C GLU A 78 -6.06 11.87 4.96
N PHE A 79 -4.80 11.45 5.02
CA PHE A 79 -4.40 10.31 5.85
C PHE A 79 -4.74 10.57 7.32
N ILE A 80 -4.37 11.74 7.84
CA ILE A 80 -4.63 12.11 9.24
C ILE A 80 -6.14 12.17 9.52
N GLY A 81 -6.93 12.69 8.57
CA GLY A 81 -8.39 12.72 8.69
C GLY A 81 -9.02 11.33 8.71
N ARG A 82 -8.47 10.37 7.96
CA ARG A 82 -8.94 8.98 7.96
C ARG A 82 -8.48 8.18 9.17
N HIS A 83 -7.19 8.21 9.46
CA HIS A 83 -6.55 7.24 10.35
C HIS A 83 -6.08 7.83 11.68
N GLY A 84 -6.25 9.14 11.86
CA GLY A 84 -5.59 9.89 12.92
C GLY A 84 -4.10 10.09 12.63
N TYR A 85 -3.44 10.87 13.49
CA TYR A 85 -2.00 11.04 13.38
C TYR A 85 -1.28 9.74 13.76
N VAL A 86 -0.49 9.22 12.83
CA VAL A 86 0.44 8.11 13.07
C VAL A 86 1.84 8.63 12.77
N ASN A 87 2.75 8.54 13.75
CA ASN A 87 4.13 8.94 13.54
C ASN A 87 4.72 8.14 12.36
N PRO A 88 5.25 8.77 11.29
CA PRO A 88 5.82 8.07 10.15
C PRO A 88 6.97 7.10 10.50
N LEU A 89 7.62 7.25 11.66
CA LEU A 89 8.60 6.29 12.18
C LEU A 89 7.97 4.93 12.53
N HIS A 90 6.69 4.91 12.87
CA HIS A 90 5.91 3.70 13.17
C HIS A 90 5.25 3.09 11.92
N PHE A 91 5.60 3.55 10.72
CA PHE A 91 5.03 3.11 9.44
C PHE A 91 4.90 1.58 9.33
N HIS A 92 5.97 0.82 9.57
CA HIS A 92 5.93 -0.64 9.41
C HIS A 92 4.98 -1.31 10.41
N THR A 93 4.96 -0.84 11.67
CA THR A 93 4.04 -1.37 12.68
C THR A 93 2.60 -1.13 12.26
N TRP A 94 2.25 0.12 11.90
CA TRP A 94 0.91 0.48 11.46
C TRP A 94 0.47 -0.32 10.23
N ARG A 95 1.34 -0.37 9.21
CA ARG A 95 1.11 -1.09 7.96
C ARG A 95 0.90 -2.58 8.19
N ASN A 96 1.77 -3.22 8.97
CA ASN A 96 1.72 -4.65 9.24
C ASN A 96 0.46 -5.02 10.02
N SER A 97 0.07 -4.23 11.02
CA SER A 97 -1.18 -4.44 11.75
C SER A 97 -2.40 -4.37 10.84
N ARG A 98 -2.44 -3.41 9.91
CA ARG A 98 -3.52 -3.25 8.93
C ARG A 98 -3.63 -4.46 7.99
N TRP A 99 -2.51 -4.88 7.39
CA TRP A 99 -2.50 -6.05 6.52
C TRP A 99 -2.83 -7.34 7.25
N LEU A 100 -2.26 -7.55 8.44
CA LEU A 100 -2.52 -8.75 9.22
C LEU A 100 -4.00 -8.87 9.59
N LYS A 101 -4.62 -7.77 10.02
CA LYS A 101 -6.06 -7.72 10.29
C LYS A 101 -6.88 -8.10 9.05
N ASN A 102 -6.54 -7.53 7.89
CA ASN A 102 -7.24 -7.81 6.63
C ASN A 102 -7.08 -9.28 6.18
N ILE A 103 -5.86 -9.81 6.25
CA ILE A 103 -5.56 -11.21 5.93
C ILE A 103 -6.32 -12.14 6.87
N LEU A 104 -6.31 -11.89 8.18
CA LEU A 104 -7.03 -12.73 9.14
C LEU A 104 -8.55 -12.71 8.91
N ALA A 105 -9.12 -11.55 8.61
CA ALA A 105 -10.54 -11.42 8.31
C ALA A 105 -10.93 -12.22 7.05
N THR A 106 -10.22 -12.02 5.94
CA THR A 106 -10.49 -12.73 4.68
C THR A 106 -10.19 -14.23 4.76
N CYS A 107 -9.14 -14.64 5.48
CA CYS A 107 -8.87 -16.06 5.77
C CYS A 107 -10.03 -16.71 6.53
N SER A 108 -10.55 -16.05 7.56
CA SER A 108 -11.65 -16.58 8.39
C SER A 108 -12.92 -16.75 7.57
N GLU A 109 -13.20 -15.80 6.67
CA GLU A 109 -14.32 -15.87 5.74
C GLU A 109 -14.16 -17.03 4.75
N ALA A 110 -13.00 -17.15 4.09
CA ALA A 110 -12.73 -18.24 3.15
C ALA A 110 -12.85 -19.62 3.83
N GLN A 111 -12.32 -19.77 5.05
CA GLN A 111 -12.43 -21.00 5.84
C GLN A 111 -13.88 -21.36 6.18
N SER A 112 -14.74 -20.36 6.40
CA SER A 112 -16.16 -20.58 6.70
C SER A 112 -16.98 -21.08 5.49
N GLN A 113 -16.50 -20.84 4.27
CA GLN A 113 -17.18 -21.20 3.02
C GLN A 113 -16.83 -22.62 2.51
N GLY A 114 -15.88 -23.33 3.15
CA GLY A 114 -15.52 -24.71 2.83
C GLY A 114 -14.07 -24.87 2.34
N ILE A 115 -13.80 -25.92 1.54
CA ILE A 115 -12.45 -26.32 1.10
C ILE A 115 -12.02 -25.62 -0.21
N ASP A 116 -12.94 -24.94 -0.90
CA ASP A 116 -12.63 -24.22 -2.14
C ASP A 116 -11.99 -22.86 -1.84
N TRP A 117 -10.67 -22.89 -1.64
CA TRP A 117 -9.88 -21.69 -1.48
C TRP A 117 -9.83 -20.89 -2.79
N PRO A 118 -9.95 -19.55 -2.73
CA PRO A 118 -9.75 -18.70 -3.90
C PRO A 118 -8.31 -18.86 -4.41
N ASN A 119 -8.13 -18.74 -5.72
CA ASN A 119 -6.78 -18.67 -6.25
C ASN A 119 -6.09 -17.38 -5.79
N ALA A 120 -4.75 -17.35 -5.81
CA ALA A 120 -3.97 -16.23 -5.29
C ALA A 120 -4.33 -14.87 -5.91
N ARG A 121 -4.76 -14.84 -7.19
CA ARG A 121 -5.19 -13.61 -7.83
C ARG A 121 -6.52 -13.11 -7.24
N GLN A 122 -7.52 -13.99 -7.16
CA GLN A 122 -8.82 -13.67 -6.58
C GLN A 122 -8.68 -13.17 -5.15
N TRP A 123 -7.88 -13.88 -4.34
CA TRP A 123 -7.68 -13.49 -2.95
C TRP A 123 -6.96 -12.14 -2.80
N ASN A 124 -5.97 -11.86 -3.66
CA ASN A 124 -5.34 -10.54 -3.70
C ASN A 124 -6.34 -9.43 -4.09
N GLU A 125 -7.25 -9.69 -5.03
CA GLU A 125 -8.29 -8.73 -5.42
C GLU A 125 -9.26 -8.45 -4.26
N GLU A 126 -9.60 -9.46 -3.45
CA GLU A 126 -10.41 -9.32 -2.24
C GLU A 126 -9.72 -8.51 -1.15
N LEU A 127 -8.44 -8.81 -0.87
CA LEU A 127 -7.65 -8.04 0.10
C LEU A 127 -7.57 -6.56 -0.28
N ILE A 128 -7.36 -6.27 -1.56
CA ILE A 128 -7.34 -4.90 -2.08
C ILE A 128 -8.71 -4.23 -1.95
N ARG A 129 -9.80 -4.96 -2.21
CA ARG A 129 -11.17 -4.45 -2.02
C ARG A 129 -11.44 -4.12 -0.55
N ALA A 130 -11.04 -4.99 0.37
CA ALA A 130 -11.23 -4.78 1.80
C ALA A 130 -10.47 -3.53 2.31
N LEU A 131 -9.26 -3.26 1.80
CA LEU A 131 -8.52 -2.03 2.14
C LEU A 131 -9.26 -0.75 1.72
N LYS A 132 -10.02 -0.80 0.63
CA LYS A 132 -10.83 0.33 0.16
C LYS A 132 -12.06 0.55 1.02
N ASN A 133 -12.70 -0.55 1.45
CA ASN A 133 -13.98 -0.53 2.15
C ASN A 133 -13.88 -0.32 3.68
N GLU A 134 -12.69 -0.36 4.27
CA GLU A 134 -12.52 -0.26 5.74
C GLU A 134 -13.05 1.05 6.37
N HIS A 135 -13.40 2.06 5.57
CA HIS A 135 -13.99 3.31 6.05
C HIS A 135 -15.52 3.37 6.08
N ASP A 136 -16.22 2.43 5.45
CA ASP A 136 -17.69 2.40 5.50
C ASP A 136 -18.23 1.87 6.84
N VAL A 137 -17.35 1.31 7.69
CA VAL A 137 -17.76 0.63 8.93
C VAL A 137 -17.60 1.52 10.18
N GLN A 138 -16.70 2.52 10.16
CA GLN A 138 -16.52 3.42 11.32
C GLN A 138 -17.59 4.51 11.42
N THR A 139 -18.35 4.77 10.36
CA THR A 139 -19.43 5.78 10.34
C THR A 139 -20.74 5.30 10.99
N VAL A 140 -20.84 4.02 11.39
CA VAL A 140 -22.08 3.42 11.92
C VAL A 140 -22.00 3.09 13.42
N ALA A 141 -20.83 3.27 14.05
CA ALA A 141 -20.58 2.80 15.42
C ALA A 141 -20.66 3.88 16.53
N GLU A 142 -21.10 5.10 16.21
CA GLU A 142 -21.39 6.13 17.22
C GLU A 142 -22.83 6.61 17.09
N LEU A 143 -23.74 5.92 17.79
CA LEU A 143 -24.78 6.51 18.65
C LEU A 143 -25.68 5.40 19.23
N PRO A 144 -25.46 5.00 20.49
CA PRO A 144 -26.55 4.61 21.37
C PRO A 144 -26.65 5.59 22.55
N ASN A 145 -27.80 6.25 22.61
CA ASN A 145 -28.47 6.82 23.80
C ASN A 145 -27.71 7.81 24.68
N GLN A 146 -28.06 9.10 24.52
CA GLN A 146 -28.42 9.97 25.65
C GLN A 146 -29.71 10.73 25.31
#